data_AF-A0A7S0HCS5-F1
#
_entry.id   AF-A0A7S0HCS5-F1
#
_cell.length_a   1.000
_cell.length_b   1.000
_cell.length_c   1.000
_cell.angle_alpha   90.00
_cell.angle_beta   90.00
_cell.angle_gamma   90.00
#
_symmetry.space_group_name_H-M   'P 1'
#
loop_
_entity.id
_entity.type
_entity.pdbx_description
1 polymer ?
#
loop_
_entity_poly.entity_id
_entity_poly.type
_entity_poly.pdbx_seq_one_letter_code
_entity_poly.pdbx_strand_id
1 'polypeptide(L)'
;MMQVVKSANTVGSFEVLDSETASENVGNFLKRGSGEHTENWAVLVCTSRFWFNYRHIANTLAIYRTVKRLGMPDSHIILMLADDMSCNSRNSEPGSVFNDDLKRLDLYGDNIEVDYRGYEVTAENFLR
;
A
#
# COMPACT_ATOMS: atom_id res chain seq x y z
N MET A 1 4.80 10.68 -42.12
CA MET A 1 5.93 10.93 -41.19
C MET A 1 5.86 9.85 -40.13
N MET A 2 6.71 8.83 -40.26
CA MET A 2 6.58 7.53 -39.58
C MET A 2 7.44 7.54 -38.32
N GLN A 3 6.84 7.32 -37.14
CA GLN A 3 7.58 7.24 -35.89
C GLN A 3 8.26 5.87 -35.79
N VAL A 4 9.59 5.89 -35.75
CA VAL A 4 10.44 4.71 -35.56
C VAL A 4 10.58 4.47 -34.06
N VAL A 5 9.94 3.42 -33.54
CA VAL A 5 10.19 2.94 -32.17
C VAL A 5 11.32 1.92 -32.23
N LYS A 6 12.50 2.26 -31.69
CA LYS A 6 13.61 1.31 -31.54
C LYS A 6 13.55 0.70 -30.14
N SER A 7 13.35 -0.61 -30.06
CA SER A 7 13.63 -1.40 -28.86
C SER A 7 14.88 -2.23 -29.12
N ALA A 8 15.84 -2.19 -28.20
CA ALA A 8 17.08 -2.95 -28.28
C ALA A 8 16.93 -4.25 -27.49
N ASN A 9 17.22 -5.40 -28.12
CA ASN A 9 17.46 -6.65 -27.40
C ASN A 9 18.76 -7.30 -27.88
N THR A 10 19.42 -7.98 -26.95
CA THR A 10 20.87 -8.27 -26.88
C THR A 10 21.44 -9.27 -27.90
N VAL A 11 20.76 -9.57 -29.01
CA VAL A 11 21.35 -10.41 -30.07
C VAL A 11 20.96 -9.84 -31.42
N GLY A 12 21.96 -9.41 -32.19
CA GLY A 12 21.82 -8.66 -33.43
C GLY A 12 21.19 -9.45 -34.57
N SER A 13 19.86 -9.38 -34.67
CA SER A 13 19.11 -9.68 -35.89
C SER A 13 17.96 -8.67 -35.99
N PHE A 14 18.04 -7.80 -37.00
CA PHE A 14 17.06 -6.75 -37.29
C PHE A 14 16.06 -7.30 -38.32
N GLU A 15 14.87 -7.69 -37.86
CA GLU A 15 13.77 -8.07 -38.74
C GLU A 15 12.72 -6.96 -38.80
N VAL A 16 12.23 -6.69 -40.01
CA VAL A 16 11.13 -5.76 -40.26
C VAL A 16 9.86 -6.45 -39.80
N LEU A 17 9.28 -6.00 -38.67
CA LEU A 17 8.03 -6.55 -38.16
C LEU A 17 6.85 -5.96 -38.93
N ASP A 18 6.05 -6.81 -39.55
CA ASP A 18 4.79 -6.44 -40.20
C ASP A 18 3.81 -5.85 -39.16
N SER A 19 2.96 -4.91 -39.60
CA SER A 19 2.04 -4.18 -38.71
C SER A 19 1.06 -5.07 -37.96
N GLU A 20 0.76 -6.26 -38.50
CA GLU A 20 -0.14 -7.24 -37.89
C GLU A 20 0.53 -7.96 -36.71
N THR A 21 1.79 -8.40 -36.86
CA THR A 21 2.57 -9.01 -35.76
C THR A 21 2.99 -8.00 -34.69
N ALA A 22 3.16 -6.72 -35.05
CA ALA A 22 3.38 -5.66 -34.07
C ALA A 22 2.16 -5.45 -33.14
N SER A 23 0.95 -5.50 -33.69
CA SER A 23 -0.31 -5.38 -32.94
C SER A 23 -0.50 -6.54 -31.95
N GLU A 24 -0.22 -7.77 -32.38
CA GLU A 24 -0.32 -8.95 -31.52
C GLU A 24 0.71 -8.93 -30.38
N ASN A 25 1.93 -8.45 -30.64
CA ASN A 25 2.98 -8.34 -29.62
C ASN A 25 2.72 -7.20 -28.63
N VAL A 26 2.17 -6.07 -29.06
CA VAL A 26 1.71 -4.99 -28.17
C VAL A 26 0.52 -5.47 -27.34
N GLY A 27 -0.42 -6.18 -27.96
CA GLY A 27 -1.55 -6.82 -27.28
C GLY A 27 -1.07 -7.78 -26.20
N ASN A 28 -0.11 -8.66 -26.51
CA ASN A 28 0.48 -9.59 -25.55
C ASN A 28 1.34 -8.90 -24.49
N PHE A 29 2.00 -7.78 -24.80
CA PHE A 29 2.73 -6.98 -23.81
C PHE A 29 1.79 -6.27 -22.82
N LEU A 30 0.69 -5.70 -23.31
CA LEU A 30 -0.38 -5.14 -22.47
C LEU A 30 -1.10 -6.24 -21.68
N LYS A 31 -1.26 -7.43 -22.27
CA LYS A 31 -1.83 -8.64 -21.62
C LYS A 31 -0.89 -9.28 -20.59
N ARG A 32 0.42 -9.05 -20.70
CA ARG A 32 1.41 -9.44 -19.69
C ARG A 32 1.41 -8.49 -18.49
N GLY A 33 0.93 -7.26 -18.66
CA GLY A 33 0.59 -6.34 -17.56
C GLY A 33 -0.74 -6.64 -16.87
N SER A 34 -1.62 -7.41 -17.52
CA SER A 34 -2.81 -8.03 -16.91
C SER A 34 -2.50 -9.46 -16.45
N GLY A 35 -1.41 -9.63 -15.68
CA GLY A 35 -1.23 -10.86 -14.92
C GLY A 35 -2.49 -11.10 -14.08
N GLU A 36 -2.93 -12.35 -14.06
CA GLU A 36 -4.06 -12.85 -13.27
C GLU A 36 -4.13 -12.16 -11.92
N HIS A 37 -5.35 -11.80 -11.49
CA HIS A 37 -5.65 -11.30 -10.16
C HIS A 37 -5.06 -12.24 -9.10
N THR A 38 -3.84 -11.94 -8.65
CA THR A 38 -3.34 -12.42 -7.37
C THR A 38 -4.00 -11.51 -6.36
N GLU A 39 -5.02 -12.02 -5.66
CA GLU A 39 -5.66 -11.33 -4.55
C GLU A 39 -4.60 -11.14 -3.46
N ASN A 40 -3.89 -10.01 -3.53
CA ASN A 40 -2.84 -9.69 -2.56
C ASN A 40 -3.53 -9.12 -1.33
N TRP A 41 -3.39 -9.84 -0.22
CA TRP A 41 -3.87 -9.41 1.10
C TRP A 41 -2.70 -8.87 1.92
N ALA A 42 -2.96 -7.80 2.66
CA ALA A 42 -2.00 -7.24 3.61
C ALA A 42 -2.60 -7.29 5.01
N VAL A 43 -1.82 -7.75 5.98
CA VAL A 43 -2.20 -7.73 7.39
C VAL A 43 -1.20 -6.84 8.12
N LEU A 44 -1.69 -5.74 8.69
CA LEU A 44 -0.90 -4.75 9.40
C LEU A 44 -1.30 -4.76 10.87
N VAL A 45 -0.34 -5.06 11.75
CA VAL A 45 -0.62 -5.26 13.17
C VAL A 45 0.29 -4.40 14.03
N CYS A 46 -0.32 -3.58 14.87
CA CYS A 46 0.35 -2.88 15.96
C CYS A 46 -0.14 -3.42 17.31
N THR A 47 0.66 -4.25 17.97
CA THR A 47 0.31 -4.91 19.26
C THR A 47 0.72 -4.11 20.50
N SER A 48 1.52 -3.06 20.33
CA SER A 48 2.00 -2.25 21.45
C SER A 48 0.98 -1.21 21.91
N ARG A 49 0.92 -0.97 23.23
CA ARG A 49 0.01 0.01 23.86
C ARG A 49 0.78 1.16 24.51
N PHE A 50 0.06 2.21 24.89
CA PHE A 50 0.53 3.40 25.60
C PHE A 50 1.34 4.41 24.76
N TRP A 51 1.32 5.66 25.23
CA TRP A 51 1.91 6.83 24.56
C TRP A 51 3.40 6.67 24.20
N PHE A 52 4.20 5.99 25.01
CA PHE A 52 5.63 5.79 24.72
C PHE A 52 5.89 4.91 23.48
N ASN A 53 4.88 4.17 23.02
CA ASN A 53 4.93 3.36 21.80
C ASN A 53 4.29 4.05 20.60
N TYR A 54 4.06 5.37 20.66
CA TYR A 54 3.49 6.16 19.58
C TYR A 54 4.13 5.87 18.20
N ARG A 55 5.45 5.66 18.15
CA ARG A 55 6.19 5.31 16.92
C ARG A 55 5.68 4.04 16.21
N HIS A 56 5.16 3.05 16.95
CA HIS A 56 4.68 1.80 16.36
C HIS A 56 3.38 2.02 15.59
N ILE A 57 2.47 2.84 16.14
CA ILE A 57 1.23 3.21 15.46
C ILE A 57 1.57 4.10 14.26
N ALA A 58 2.41 5.12 14.43
CA ALA A 58 2.85 5.98 13.32
C ALA A 58 3.48 5.16 12.16
N ASN A 59 4.34 4.19 12.45
CA ASN A 59 4.92 3.33 11.41
C ASN A 59 3.88 2.45 10.71
N THR A 60 2.94 1.86 11.47
CA THR A 60 1.88 1.02 10.92
C THR A 60 0.98 1.83 9.99
N LEU A 61 0.59 3.04 10.42
CA LEU A 61 -0.21 3.97 9.62
C LEU A 61 0.54 4.45 8.36
N ALA A 62 1.86 4.67 8.46
CA ALA A 62 2.69 5.02 7.31
C ALA A 62 2.72 3.89 6.26
N ILE A 63 2.81 2.63 6.71
CA ILE A 63 2.75 1.46 5.83
C ILE A 63 1.35 1.33 5.22
N TYR A 64 0.28 1.44 6.00
CA TYR A 64 -1.10 1.41 5.52
C TYR A 64 -1.33 2.39 4.36
N ARG A 65 -0.92 3.64 4.53
CA ARG A 65 -1.01 4.66 3.47
C ARG A 65 -0.16 4.33 2.24
N THR A 66 1.01 3.74 2.44
CA THR A 66 1.88 3.33 1.34
C THR A 66 1.24 2.20 0.54
N VAL A 67 0.69 1.20 1.22
CA VAL A 67 -0.04 0.07 0.62
C VAL A 67 -1.26 0.56 -0.16
N LYS A 68 -2.06 1.48 0.41
CA LYS A 68 -3.17 2.13 -0.31
C LYS A 68 -2.72 2.90 -1.56
N ARG A 69 -1.61 3.64 -1.47
CA ARG A 69 -1.03 4.37 -2.62
C ARG A 69 -0.55 3.46 -3.73
N LEU A 70 -0.18 2.22 -3.41
CA LEU A 70 0.21 1.19 -4.39
C LEU A 70 -1.00 0.53 -5.08
N GLY A 71 -2.23 0.89 -4.70
CA GLY A 71 -3.45 0.43 -5.37
C GLY A 71 -4.16 -0.73 -4.67
N MET A 72 -3.78 -1.08 -3.44
CA MET A 72 -4.55 -2.05 -2.65
C MET A 72 -5.82 -1.41 -2.07
N PRO A 73 -7.02 -1.99 -2.30
CA PRO A 73 -8.26 -1.51 -1.71
C PRO A 73 -8.31 -1.83 -0.21
N ASP A 74 -9.08 -1.06 0.56
CA ASP A 74 -9.24 -1.25 2.01
C ASP A 74 -9.80 -2.63 2.35
N SER A 75 -10.65 -3.19 1.49
CA SER A 75 -11.20 -4.54 1.64
C SER A 75 -10.15 -5.67 1.65
N HIS A 76 -8.91 -5.42 1.22
CA HIS A 76 -7.81 -6.39 1.24
C HIS A 76 -6.71 -6.03 2.25
N ILE A 77 -6.95 -5.04 3.11
CA ILE A 77 -6.00 -4.61 4.13
C ILE A 77 -6.65 -4.79 5.49
N ILE A 78 -6.17 -5.75 6.26
CA ILE A 78 -6.60 -5.94 7.65
C ILE A 78 -5.69 -5.11 8.54
N LEU A 79 -6.23 -4.07 9.18
CA LEU A 79 -5.52 -3.18 10.08
C LEU A 79 -5.94 -3.41 11.54
N MET A 80 -4.97 -3.82 12.35
CA MET A 80 -5.15 -4.02 13.80
C MET A 80 -4.34 -3.00 14.59
N LEU A 81 -5.02 -2.16 15.40
CA LEU A 81 -4.41 -1.15 16.26
C LEU A 81 -4.76 -1.40 17.72
N ALA A 82 -3.78 -1.82 18.53
CA ALA A 82 -3.99 -2.15 19.95
C ALA A 82 -4.25 -0.93 20.86
N ASP A 83 -4.05 0.28 20.36
CA ASP A 83 -4.29 1.54 21.06
C ASP A 83 -4.52 2.67 20.03
N ASP A 84 -5.21 3.75 20.43
CA ASP A 84 -5.47 4.90 19.57
C ASP A 84 -4.73 6.15 20.10
N MET A 85 -3.67 6.54 19.40
CA MET A 85 -2.87 7.72 19.76
C MET A 85 -3.51 9.03 19.33
N SER A 86 -4.42 8.99 18.36
CA SER A 86 -5.11 10.19 17.87
C SER A 86 -5.98 10.80 18.97
N CYS A 87 -6.61 9.97 19.79
CA CYS A 87 -7.50 10.35 20.89
C CYS A 87 -6.80 10.41 22.27
N ASN A 88 -5.47 10.27 22.34
CA ASN A 88 -4.77 10.25 23.62
C ASN A 88 -4.70 11.66 24.24
N SER A 89 -4.91 11.79 25.56
CA SER A 89 -4.84 13.08 26.26
C SER A 89 -3.45 13.75 26.25
N ARG A 90 -2.40 12.99 25.92
CA ARG A 90 -1.04 13.51 25.74
C ARG A 90 -0.77 14.03 24.32
N ASN A 91 -1.67 13.74 23.39
CA ASN A 91 -1.55 14.24 22.03
C ASN A 91 -1.92 15.72 22.00
N SER A 92 -0.99 16.55 21.52
CA SER A 92 -1.25 17.99 21.34
C SER A 92 -2.16 18.27 20.14
N GLU A 93 -2.28 17.33 19.21
CA GLU A 93 -3.13 17.42 18.02
C GLU A 93 -4.19 16.31 18.03
N PRO A 94 -5.35 16.54 18.67
CA PRO A 94 -6.41 15.54 18.73
C PRO A 94 -6.88 15.13 17.33
N GLY A 95 -7.05 13.83 17.11
CA GLY A 95 -7.52 13.29 15.84
C GLY A 95 -6.45 13.10 14.76
N SER A 96 -5.19 13.44 15.04
CA SER A 96 -4.09 13.28 14.09
C SER A 96 -2.91 12.48 14.64
N VAL A 97 -2.18 11.82 13.75
CA VAL A 97 -0.95 11.08 14.07
C VAL A 97 0.12 11.43 13.05
N PHE A 98 1.22 11.99 13.51
CA PHE A 98 2.38 12.38 12.69
C PHE A 98 3.58 11.45 12.95
N ASN A 99 4.42 11.22 11.93
CA ASN A 99 5.71 10.53 12.06
C ASN A 99 6.93 11.47 12.07
N ASP A 100 6.69 12.78 12.01
CA ASP A 100 7.71 13.82 11.90
C ASP A 100 7.35 15.01 12.80
N ASP A 101 8.37 15.69 13.32
CA ASP A 101 8.20 16.82 14.24
C ASP A 101 7.59 18.04 13.56
N LEU A 102 7.84 18.19 12.25
CA LEU A 102 7.25 19.27 11.44
C LEU A 102 5.78 18.98 11.04
N LYS A 103 5.21 17.85 11.48
CA LYS A 103 3.79 17.48 11.27
C LYS A 103 3.35 17.58 9.79
N ARG A 104 4.24 17.23 8.85
CA ARG A 104 4.02 17.44 7.41
C ARG A 104 2.89 16.60 6.81
N LEU A 105 2.62 15.44 7.41
CA LEU A 105 1.64 14.49 6.92
C LEU A 105 0.90 13.86 8.10
N ASP A 106 -0.40 14.10 8.20
CA ASP A 106 -1.25 13.33 9.09
C ASP A 106 -1.46 11.92 8.53
N LEU A 107 -1.08 10.93 9.33
CA LEU A 107 -1.17 9.52 9.01
C LEU A 107 -2.52 8.92 9.37
N TYR A 108 -3.21 9.47 10.37
CA TYR A 108 -4.51 9.00 10.81
C TYR A 108 -5.58 9.46 9.81
N GLY A 109 -5.84 10.77 9.72
CA GLY A 109 -6.68 11.39 8.68
C GLY A 109 -8.07 10.74 8.45
N ASP A 110 -8.74 11.15 7.39
CA ASP A 110 -10.16 10.80 7.17
C ASP A 110 -10.39 9.42 6.53
N ASN A 111 -9.38 8.84 5.86
CA ASN A 111 -9.55 7.64 5.03
C ASN A 111 -8.85 6.42 5.62
N ILE A 112 -8.99 6.21 6.92
CA ILE A 112 -8.46 5.03 7.60
C ILE A 112 -9.58 4.10 8.05
N GLU A 113 -9.51 2.86 7.59
CA GLU A 113 -10.36 1.77 8.04
C GLU A 113 -9.53 0.91 9.02
N VAL A 114 -10.05 0.73 10.24
CA VAL A 114 -9.40 -0.07 11.28
C VAL A 114 -10.34 -1.21 11.63
N ASP A 115 -9.92 -2.43 11.34
CA ASP A 115 -10.71 -3.64 11.53
C ASP A 115 -10.76 -4.09 12.98
N TYR A 116 -9.64 -3.98 13.71
CA TYR A 116 -9.55 -4.40 15.10
C TYR A 116 -8.96 -3.29 15.97
N ARG A 117 -9.67 -2.91 17.03
CA ARG A 117 -9.28 -1.81 17.93
C ARG A 117 -9.03 -2.30 19.36
N GLY A 118 -7.99 -1.78 19.99
CA GLY A 118 -7.80 -1.86 21.44
C GLY A 118 -7.70 -3.30 21.98
N TYR A 119 -8.76 -3.73 22.66
CA TYR A 119 -8.88 -5.06 23.27
C TYR A 119 -9.16 -6.16 22.25
N GLU A 120 -9.63 -5.81 21.05
CA GLU A 120 -9.86 -6.76 19.96
C GLU A 120 -8.54 -7.19 19.31
N VAL A 121 -7.44 -6.47 19.56
CA VAL A 121 -6.11 -6.88 19.11
C VAL A 121 -5.56 -7.93 20.08
N THR A 122 -5.86 -9.18 19.76
CA THR A 122 -5.39 -10.38 20.47
C THR A 122 -4.66 -11.31 19.51
N ALA A 123 -3.80 -12.17 20.06
CA ALA A 123 -3.15 -13.21 19.26
C ALA A 123 -4.16 -14.21 18.67
N GLU A 124 -5.29 -14.41 19.34
CA GLU A 124 -6.37 -15.27 18.86
C GLU A 124 -7.04 -14.68 17.60
N ASN A 125 -7.37 -13.40 17.62
CA ASN A 125 -7.96 -12.72 16.46
C ASN A 125 -6.98 -12.55 15.30
N PHE A 126 -5.67 -12.61 15.56
CA PHE A 126 -4.66 -12.59 14.51
C PHE A 126 -4.53 -13.95 13.79
N LEU A 127 -4.81 -15.06 14.49
CA LEU A 127 -4.63 -16.42 13.96
C LEU A 127 -5.90 -17.02 13.35
N ARG A 128 -7.07 -16.44 13.65
CA ARG A 128 -8.38 -16.88 13.16
C ARG A 128 -8.79 -16.11 11.92
#